data_AF-A0A2M9H8J9-F1
#
_entry.id   AF-A0A2M9H8J9-F1
#
_cell.length_a   1.000
_cell.length_b   1.000
_cell.length_c   1.000
_cell.angle_alpha   90.00
_cell.angle_beta   90.00
_cell.angle_gamma   90.00
#
_symmetry.space_group_name_H-M   'P 1'
#
loop_
_entity.id
_entity.type
_entity.pdbx_description
1 polymer ?
#
loop_
_entity_poly.entity_id
_entity_poly.type
_entity_poly.pdbx_seq_one_letter_code
_entity_poly.pdbx_strand_id
1 'polypeptide(L)' 'MDILAELAYIGHNTAAVNHLLSNIDDDTLAEVYGHLNTPESSFYRNVAGVEMMRRGLPIDDDADEFFIHRRDDGEL' A
#
# COMPACT_ATOMS: atom_id res chain seq x y z
N MET A 1 -2.62 0.91 18.58
CA MET A 1 -3.59 0.17 17.73
C MET A 1 -2.76 -0.52 16.67
N ASP A 2 -2.97 -1.80 16.42
CA ASP A 2 -2.22 -2.53 15.39
C ASP A 2 -2.97 -2.39 14.06
N ILE A 3 -2.56 -1.42 13.24
CA ILE A 3 -3.24 -1.11 11.96
C ILE A 3 -3.19 -2.31 11.01
N LEU A 4 -2.11 -3.08 11.01
CA LEU A 4 -1.96 -4.23 10.12
C LEU A 4 -2.93 -5.35 10.50
N ALA A 5 -3.10 -5.59 11.81
CA ALA A 5 -4.10 -6.53 12.31
C ALA A 5 -5.53 -6.07 11.99
N GLU A 6 -5.84 -4.78 12.14
CA GLU A 6 -7.15 -4.22 11.79
C GLU A 6 -7.43 -4.32 10.28
N LEU A 7 -6.44 -4.05 9.42
CA LEU A 7 -6.57 -4.24 7.98
C LEU A 7 -6.88 -5.70 7.62
N ALA A 8 -6.16 -6.64 8.24
CA ALA A 8 -6.40 -8.07 8.04
C ALA A 8 -7.81 -8.49 8.49
N TYR A 9 -8.29 -7.94 9.62
CA TYR A 9 -9.64 -8.18 10.12
C TYR A 9 -10.73 -7.61 9.20
N ILE A 10 -10.53 -6.39 8.70
CA ILE A 10 -11.44 -5.72 7.75
C ILE A 10 -11.52 -6.49 6.43
N GLY A 11 -10.41 -7.04 5.96
CA GLY A 11 -10.34 -7.72 4.68
C GLY A 11 -10.43 -6.75 3.50
N HIS A 12 -10.90 -7.25 2.35
CA HIS A 12 -10.97 -6.48 1.10
C HIS A 12 -12.16 -5.50 1.02
N ASN A 13 -12.62 -4.98 2.15
CA ASN A 13 -13.67 -3.96 2.20
C ASN A 13 -13.07 -2.57 2.02
N THR A 14 -13.06 -2.08 0.79
CA THR A 14 -12.47 -0.77 0.42
C THR A 14 -12.97 0.39 1.27
N ALA A 15 -14.26 0.43 1.60
CA ALA A 15 -14.81 1.54 2.38
C ALA A 15 -14.29 1.55 3.82
N ALA A 16 -14.20 0.38 4.46
CA ALA A 16 -13.69 0.23 5.80
C ALA A 16 -12.17 0.44 5.87
N VAL A 17 -11.42 -0.08 4.90
CA VAL A 17 -9.97 0.16 4.78
C VAL A 17 -9.69 1.64 4.58
N ASN A 18 -10.39 2.29 3.64
CA ASN A 18 -10.21 3.72 3.41
C ASN A 18 -10.60 4.54 4.65
N HIS A 19 -11.67 4.18 5.35
CA HIS A 19 -12.06 4.84 6.59
C HIS A 19 -10.98 4.71 7.68
N LEU A 20 -10.42 3.51 7.87
CA LEU A 20 -9.33 3.30 8.82
C LEU A 20 -8.11 4.16 8.47
N LEU A 21 -7.65 4.07 7.23
CA LEU A 21 -6.46 4.81 6.75
C LEU A 21 -6.67 6.32 6.74
N SER A 22 -7.90 6.80 6.50
CA SER A 22 -8.26 8.22 6.58
C SER A 22 -8.20 8.79 8.01
N ASN A 23 -8.22 7.95 9.03
CA ASN A 23 -8.28 8.37 10.45
C ASN A 23 -6.96 8.21 11.22
N ILE A 24 -5.89 7.71 10.57
CA ILE A 24 -4.54 7.68 11.14
C ILE A 24 -3.74 8.90 10.68
N ASP A 25 -2.73 9.30 11.46
CA ASP A 25 -1.80 10.38 11.09
C ASP A 25 -0.87 9.98 9.93
N ASP A 26 -0.20 10.99 9.36
CA ASP A 26 0.62 10.85 8.16
C ASP A 26 1.86 9.97 8.38
N ASP A 27 2.49 10.06 9.56
CA ASP A 27 3.65 9.24 9.91
C ASP A 27 3.25 7.77 10.00
N THR A 28 2.15 7.48 10.69
CA THR A 28 1.60 6.12 10.79
C THR A 28 1.17 5.57 9.43
N LEU A 29 0.58 6.42 8.57
CA LEU A 29 0.19 6.01 7.21
C LEU A 29 1.41 5.63 6.35
N ALA A 30 2.49 6.40 6.43
CA ALA A 30 3.74 6.10 5.72
C ALA A 30 4.39 4.79 6.22
N GLU A 31 4.42 4.58 7.54
CA GLU A 31 4.91 3.34 8.15
C GLU A 31 4.10 2.12 7.68
N VAL A 32 2.76 2.23 7.72
CA VAL A 32 1.85 1.18 7.24
C VAL A 32 2.09 0.90 5.76
N TYR A 33 2.21 1.93 4.92
CA TYR A 33 2.48 1.76 3.48
C TYR A 33 3.79 1.00 3.23
N GLY A 34 4.85 1.32 3.98
CA GLY A 34 6.15 0.64 3.90
C GLY A 34 6.09 -0.85 4.30
N HIS A 35 5.22 -1.20 5.25
CA HIS A 35 5.02 -2.60 5.66
C HIS A 35 4.19 -3.44 4.67
N LEU A 36 3.43 -2.80 3.78
CA LEU A 36 2.54 -3.50 2.82
C LEU A 36 3.26 -3.85 1.51
N ASN A 37 4.48 -4.38 1.59
CA ASN A 37 5.36 -4.61 0.42
C ASN A 37 5.25 -5.99 -0.25
N THR A 38 4.33 -6.87 0.19
CA THR A 38 4.16 -8.21 -0.39
C THR A 38 3.04 -8.26 -1.44
N PRO A 39 3.05 -9.26 -2.35
CA PRO A 39 1.96 -9.45 -3.31
C PRO A 39 0.58 -9.58 -2.64
N GLU A 40 0.51 -10.25 -1.48
CA GLU A 40 -0.71 -10.48 -0.72
C GLU A 40 -1.28 -9.20 -0.10
N SER A 41 -0.44 -8.19 0.14
CA SER A 41 -0.85 -6.89 0.67
C SER A 41 -1.16 -5.84 -0.41
N SER A 42 -1.05 -6.19 -1.69
CA SER A 42 -1.22 -5.27 -2.83
C SER A 42 -2.52 -4.46 -2.79
N PHE A 43 -3.63 -5.08 -2.37
CA PHE A 43 -4.90 -4.37 -2.19
C PHE A 43 -4.79 -3.24 -1.16
N TYR A 44 -4.32 -3.54 0.05
CA TYR A 44 -4.16 -2.55 1.11
C TYR A 44 -3.12 -1.49 0.74
N ARG A 45 -2.02 -1.91 0.10
CA ARG A 45 -0.96 -1.02 -0.36
C ARG A 45 -1.49 0.02 -1.35
N ASN A 46 -2.35 -0.41 -2.29
CA ASN A 46 -2.97 0.50 -3.26
C ASN A 46 -3.89 1.52 -2.58
N VAL A 47 -4.71 1.10 -1.61
CA VAL A 47 -5.59 2.05 -0.89
C VAL A 47 -4.77 3.02 -0.05
N ALA A 48 -3.74 2.54 0.64
CA ALA A 48 -2.80 3.39 1.40
C ALA A 48 -2.06 4.37 0.48
N GLY A 49 -1.59 3.93 -0.68
CA GLY A 49 -0.95 4.79 -1.68
C GLY A 49 -1.87 5.89 -2.19
N VAL A 50 -3.13 5.57 -2.50
CA VAL A 50 -4.14 6.58 -2.89
C VAL A 50 -4.38 7.59 -1.78
N GLU A 51 -4.46 7.13 -0.53
CA GLU A 51 -4.63 8.02 0.63
C GLU A 51 -3.40 8.92 0.83
N MET A 52 -2.19 8.40 0.65
CA MET A 52 -0.95 9.19 0.67
C MET A 52 -0.93 10.25 -0.44
N MET A 53 -1.31 9.90 -1.67
CA MET A 53 -1.45 10.88 -2.77
C MET A 53 -2.47 11.97 -2.43
N ARG A 54 -3.61 11.59 -1.83
CA ARG A 54 -4.66 12.53 -1.43
C ARG A 54 -4.17 13.56 -0.40
N ARG A 55 -3.23 13.17 0.46
CA ARG A 55 -2.61 14.03 1.48
C ARG A 55 -1.35 14.76 1.01
N GLY A 56 -0.87 14.46 -0.20
CA GLY A 56 0.36 15.05 -0.73
C GLY A 56 1.62 14.46 -0.10
N LEU A 57 1.56 13.25 0.45
CA LEU A 57 2.70 12.53 0.99
C LEU A 57 3.49 11.87 -0.16
N PRO A 58 4.84 11.81 -0.05
CA PRO A 58 5.64 11.10 -1.01
C PRO A 58 5.28 9.61 -1.00
N ILE A 59 5.14 9.03 -2.18
CA ILE A 59 5.17 7.58 -2.33
C ILE A 59 6.62 7.24 -2.64
N ASP A 60 7.43 7.16 -1.58
CA ASP A 60 8.73 6.54 -1.72
C ASP A 60 8.49 5.03 -1.86
N ASP A 61 8.56 4.57 -3.10
CA ASP A 61 9.04 3.23 -3.37
C ASP A 61 10.54 3.22 -3.06
N ASP A 62 10.92 3.23 -1.77
CA ASP A 62 12.17 2.59 -1.32
C ASP A 62 12.06 1.05 -1.46
N ALA A 63 11.37 0.63 -2.53
CA ALA A 63 11.37 -0.68 -3.12
C ALA A 63 12.42 -0.67 -4.23
N ASP A 64 13.67 -0.33 -3.87
CA ASP A 64 14.82 -0.81 -4.62
C ASP A 64 14.61 -2.34 -4.77
N GLU A 65 14.40 -2.78 -6.01
CA GLU A 65 14.13 -4.16 -6.45
C GLU A 65 12.68 -4.67 -6.51
N PHE A 66 11.72 -3.90 -7.02
CA PHE A 66 10.73 -4.54 -7.91
C PHE A 66 11.30 -4.64 -9.32
N PHE A 67 11.98 -5.76 -9.59
CA PHE A 67 12.35 -6.20 -10.93
C PHE A 67 11.11 -6.21 -11.83
N ILE A 68 10.91 -5.15 -12.63
CA ILE A 68 10.16 -5.25 -13.87
C ILE A 68 11.05 -6.07 -14.81
N HIS A 69 10.95 -7.41 -14.73
CA HIS A 69 11.23 -8.23 -15.90
C HIS A 69 10.13 -7.90 -16.91
N ARG A 70 10.37 -6.86 -17.71
CA ARG A 70 9.87 -6.80 -19.07
C ARG A 70 10.34 -8.12 -19.69
N ARG A 71 9.42 -9.05 -19.92
CA ARG A 71 9.71 -10.14 -20.85
C ARG A 71 9.93 -9.46 -22.18
N ASP A 72 11.20 -9.31 -22.55
CA ASP A 72 11.61 -9.18 -23.93
C ASP A 72 11.66 -10.60 -24.50
N ASP A 73 10.51 -11.29 -24.54
CA ASP A 73 10.31 -12.41 -25.45
C ASP A 73 10.07 -11.83 -26.86
N GLY A 74 11.16 -11.32 -27.43
CA GLY A 74 11.28 -11.12 -28.86
C GLY A 74 11.23 -12.47 -29.57
N GLU A 75 10.03 -12.89 -29.95
CA GLU A 75 9.86 -13.81 -31.07
C GLU A 75 10.02 -13.01 -32.38
N LEU A 76 11.12 -13.28 -33.09
CA LEU A 76 11.24 -13.18 -34.55
C LEU A 76 11.33 -14.59 -35.12
#